data_AF-A0A661R774-F1
#
_entry.id   AF-A0A661R774-F1
#
_cell.length_a   1.000
_cell.length_b   1.000
_cell.length_c   1.000
_cell.angle_alpha   90.00
_cell.angle_beta   90.00
_cell.angle_gamma   90.00
#
_symmetry.space_group_name_H-M   'P 1'
#
loop_
_entity.id
_entity.type
_entity.pdbx_description
1 polymer ?
#
loop_
_entity_poly.entity_id
_entity_poly.type
_entity_poly.pdbx_seq_one_letter_code
_entity_poly.pdbx_strand_id
1 'polypeptide(L)'
;MKKSSLSSHISGHQCSARFSSGQIAFWTLLLILASEILIVGLMCATPPISRDALIYHLAVPKLWLKHGGMYEIGQSFAYSPMNVNLLYLLCLSFGSDILPKFIHHFFGLATGFLIYKYLKDEKMGTNWALLGSLLFLSTPIVSRLSSEAYIDLGLTFFITLAVFAISRWRRCKCSQTRWLTISAVAAGLALGTDYSALISFVFLTLIVIYYYAKDRREPTKAVGYGICFAAIALLLFSPWCIRNYIWTSNPIYPHYNSFFNPHPLPSNPANIQGSGISGFFRQRELAYGESFWEVLAIPIRFFFQGRDNSEQFFAGRLNPILILA
;
A
#
# COMPACT_ATOMS: atom_id res chain seq x y z
N MET A 1 -70.66 -42.99 39.46
CA MET A 1 -70.34 -41.55 39.40
C MET A 1 -68.83 -41.38 39.24
N LYS A 2 -68.35 -41.21 38.01
CA LYS A 2 -66.92 -40.95 37.69
C LYS A 2 -66.71 -39.44 37.61
N LYS A 3 -65.84 -38.89 38.47
CA LYS A 3 -65.36 -37.50 38.37
C LYS A 3 -64.25 -37.44 37.33
N SER A 4 -64.39 -36.53 36.37
CA SER A 4 -63.40 -36.13 35.38
C SER A 4 -62.33 -35.26 36.02
N SER A 5 -61.05 -35.59 35.82
CA SER A 5 -59.94 -34.63 35.96
C SER A 5 -59.40 -34.30 34.57
N LEU A 6 -59.70 -33.10 34.09
CA LEU A 6 -58.95 -32.49 33.00
C LEU A 6 -57.59 -32.03 33.56
N SER A 7 -56.52 -32.66 33.12
CA SER A 7 -55.16 -32.10 33.23
C SER A 7 -54.87 -31.36 31.93
N SER A 8 -54.79 -30.03 32.02
CA SER A 8 -54.38 -29.15 30.93
C SER A 8 -52.86 -29.24 30.74
N HIS A 9 -52.43 -30.00 29.73
CA HIS A 9 -51.07 -29.88 29.21
C HIS A 9 -50.92 -28.56 28.44
N ILE A 10 -50.40 -27.54 29.09
CA ILE A 10 -49.86 -26.36 28.42
C ILE A 10 -48.44 -26.72 27.97
N SER A 11 -48.29 -27.14 26.72
CA SER A 11 -46.99 -27.26 26.07
C SER A 11 -46.45 -25.86 25.77
N GLY A 12 -45.59 -25.36 26.67
CA GLY A 12 -44.79 -24.17 26.40
C GLY A 12 -43.81 -24.46 25.28
N HIS A 13 -44.17 -24.10 24.04
CA HIS A 13 -43.21 -23.93 22.96
C HIS A 13 -42.34 -22.70 23.26
N GLN A 14 -41.33 -22.86 24.11
CA GLN A 14 -40.21 -21.92 24.17
C GLN A 14 -39.41 -22.05 22.88
N CYS A 15 -39.75 -21.22 21.89
CA CYS A 15 -38.95 -21.01 20.70
C CYS A 15 -37.71 -20.21 21.09
N SER A 16 -36.71 -20.86 21.71
CA SER A 16 -35.38 -20.25 21.87
C SER A 16 -34.69 -20.27 20.51
N ALA A 17 -34.50 -19.11 19.91
CA ALA A 17 -33.71 -18.94 18.70
C ALA A 17 -32.25 -19.28 19.02
N ARG A 18 -31.89 -20.56 18.90
CA ARG A 18 -30.53 -21.04 19.13
C ARG A 18 -29.69 -20.67 17.92
N PHE A 19 -28.92 -19.59 18.03
CA PHE A 19 -27.97 -19.21 16.98
C PHE A 19 -26.95 -20.33 16.76
N SER A 20 -26.68 -20.66 15.49
CA SER A 20 -25.60 -21.57 15.15
C SER A 20 -24.24 -20.95 15.48
N SER A 21 -23.22 -21.76 15.78
CA SER A 21 -21.86 -21.28 16.05
C SER A 21 -21.31 -20.40 14.91
N GLY A 22 -21.71 -20.68 13.67
CA GLY A 22 -21.34 -19.87 12.50
C GLY A 22 -21.99 -18.48 12.49
N GLN A 23 -23.23 -18.34 12.96
CA GLN A 23 -23.91 -17.04 13.09
C GLN A 23 -23.31 -16.21 14.22
N ILE A 24 -22.97 -16.84 15.35
CA ILE A 24 -22.29 -16.17 16.46
C ILE A 24 -20.95 -15.61 15.96
N ALA A 25 -20.12 -16.43 15.31
CA ALA A 25 -18.84 -16.00 14.75
C ALA A 25 -19.00 -14.85 13.74
N PHE A 26 -20.03 -14.90 12.88
CA PHE A 26 -20.32 -13.83 11.92
C PHE A 26 -20.56 -12.48 12.61
N TRP A 27 -21.47 -12.44 13.59
CA TRP A 27 -21.79 -11.21 14.32
C TRP A 27 -20.61 -10.70 15.15
N THR A 28 -19.85 -11.60 15.78
CA THR A 28 -18.63 -11.23 16.50
C THR A 28 -17.60 -10.58 15.58
N LEU A 29 -17.32 -11.17 14.41
CA LEU A 29 -16.38 -10.61 13.44
C LEU A 29 -16.84 -9.24 12.91
N LEU A 30 -18.14 -9.09 12.64
CA LEU A 30 -18.70 -7.80 12.23
C LEU A 30 -18.59 -6.73 13.32
N LEU A 31 -18.85 -7.10 14.58
CA LEU A 31 -18.71 -6.18 15.71
C LEU A 31 -17.27 -5.69 15.86
N ILE A 32 -16.30 -6.61 15.79
CA ILE A 32 -14.88 -6.25 15.91
C ILE A 32 -14.47 -5.35 14.72
N LEU A 33 -14.86 -5.71 13.50
CA LEU A 33 -14.59 -4.88 12.33
C LEU A 33 -15.20 -3.48 12.45
N ALA A 34 -16.44 -3.37 12.91
CA ALA A 34 -17.10 -2.09 13.13
C ALA A 34 -16.40 -1.27 14.23
N SER A 35 -15.93 -1.92 15.30
CA SER A 35 -15.17 -1.25 16.36
C SER A 35 -13.82 -0.71 15.85
N GLU A 36 -13.10 -1.47 15.03
CA GLU A 36 -11.83 -1.03 14.43
C GLU A 36 -12.05 0.21 13.54
N ILE A 37 -13.04 0.15 12.65
CA ILE A 37 -13.40 1.28 11.78
C ILE A 37 -13.77 2.52 12.60
N LEU A 38 -14.55 2.35 13.67
CA LEU A 38 -14.95 3.45 14.53
C LEU A 38 -13.74 4.06 15.27
N ILE A 39 -12.90 3.22 15.90
CA ILE A 39 -11.73 3.68 16.66
C ILE A 39 -10.77 4.42 15.74
N VAL A 40 -10.42 3.85 14.59
CA VAL A 40 -9.51 4.48 13.62
C VAL A 40 -10.14 5.74 13.02
N GLY A 41 -11.46 5.74 12.76
CA GLY A 41 -12.18 6.93 12.31
C GLY A 41 -12.13 8.07 13.32
N LEU A 42 -12.26 7.78 14.62
CA LEU A 42 -12.06 8.77 15.69
C LEU A 42 -10.61 9.26 15.74
N MET A 43 -9.63 8.38 15.53
CA MET A 43 -8.22 8.76 15.43
C MET A 43 -7.94 9.62 14.19
N CYS A 44 -8.65 9.40 13.08
CA CYS A 44 -8.55 10.25 11.89
C CYS A 44 -8.96 11.70 12.18
N ALA A 45 -9.91 11.93 13.10
CA ALA A 45 -10.39 13.27 13.44
C ALA A 45 -9.38 14.14 14.22
N THR A 46 -8.27 13.57 14.70
CA THR A 46 -7.22 14.34 15.38
C THR A 46 -6.34 15.11 14.37
N PRO A 47 -5.65 16.19 14.79
CA PRO A 47 -4.69 16.89 13.94
C PRO A 47 -3.56 15.98 13.45
N PRO A 48 -3.02 16.19 12.23
CA PRO A 48 -1.84 15.45 11.77
C PRO A 48 -0.61 15.90 12.55
N ILE A 49 0.11 14.94 13.14
CA ILE A 49 1.34 15.17 13.91
C ILE A 49 2.54 14.38 13.36
N SER A 50 2.34 13.51 12.37
CA SER A 50 3.40 12.66 11.85
C SER A 50 4.37 13.45 10.97
N ARG A 51 5.66 13.15 11.14
CA ARG A 51 6.76 13.90 10.53
C ARG A 51 6.63 13.98 9.00
N ASP A 52 6.45 12.85 8.34
CA ASP A 52 6.45 12.80 6.88
C ASP A 52 5.18 13.42 6.27
N ALA A 53 4.06 13.31 7.00
CA ALA A 53 2.83 14.01 6.66
C ALA A 53 3.07 15.53 6.60
N LEU A 54 3.74 16.07 7.62
CA LEU A 54 4.01 17.49 7.74
C LEU A 54 5.15 17.99 6.83
N ILE A 55 6.15 17.16 6.54
CA ILE A 55 7.31 17.57 5.72
C ILE A 55 6.97 17.58 4.23
N TYR A 56 6.25 16.58 3.73
CA TYR A 56 6.03 16.48 2.28
C TYR A 56 4.63 16.06 1.87
N HIS A 57 3.96 15.12 2.55
CA HIS A 57 2.67 14.65 2.04
C HIS A 57 1.55 15.71 2.09
N LEU A 58 1.58 16.61 3.06
CA LEU A 58 0.67 17.77 3.16
C LEU A 58 1.34 19.07 2.71
N ALA A 59 2.62 19.25 3.00
CA ALA A 59 3.31 20.50 2.68
C ALA A 59 3.44 20.76 1.17
N VAL A 60 3.81 19.74 0.37
CA VAL A 60 3.97 19.93 -1.08
C VAL A 60 2.63 20.29 -1.74
N PRO A 61 1.52 19.57 -1.51
CA PRO A 61 0.21 19.99 -2.02
C PRO A 61 -0.22 21.39 -1.55
N LYS A 62 0.04 21.77 -0.27
CA LYS A 62 -0.27 23.12 0.23
C LYS A 62 0.50 24.20 -0.52
N LEU A 63 1.77 23.96 -0.82
CA LEU A 63 2.59 24.88 -1.60
C LEU A 63 2.02 25.04 -3.02
N TRP A 64 1.64 23.95 -3.68
CA TRP A 64 0.99 24.01 -5.00
C TRP A 64 -0.33 24.79 -4.96
N LEU A 65 -1.17 24.57 -3.97
CA LEU A 65 -2.40 25.35 -3.79
C LEU A 65 -2.12 26.84 -3.61
N LYS A 66 -1.13 27.19 -2.77
CA LYS A 66 -0.74 28.58 -2.53
C LYS A 66 -0.21 29.27 -3.79
N HIS A 67 0.49 28.54 -4.65
CA HIS A 67 1.02 29.04 -5.91
C HIS A 67 -0.03 29.05 -7.05
N GLY A 68 -1.20 28.45 -6.85
CA GLY A 68 -2.23 28.31 -7.89
C GLY A 68 -1.95 27.20 -8.90
N GLY A 69 -0.99 26.31 -8.62
CA GLY A 69 -0.61 25.22 -9.51
C GLY A 69 0.67 24.51 -9.09
N MET A 70 0.99 23.40 -9.77
CA MET A 70 2.27 22.72 -9.56
C MET A 70 3.42 23.61 -10.02
N TYR A 71 4.42 23.76 -9.15
CA TYR A 71 5.67 24.43 -9.46
C TYR A 71 6.84 23.67 -8.83
N GLU A 72 8.04 23.98 -9.29
CA GLU A 72 9.27 23.35 -8.81
C GLU A 72 9.66 23.88 -7.42
N ILE A 73 9.73 22.98 -6.44
CA ILE A 73 10.05 23.31 -5.03
C ILE A 73 11.56 23.20 -4.74
N GLY A 74 12.32 22.49 -5.59
CA GLY A 74 13.76 22.31 -5.44
C GLY A 74 14.19 21.28 -4.37
N GLN A 75 13.24 20.67 -3.64
CA GLN A 75 13.52 19.63 -2.66
C GLN A 75 13.39 18.23 -3.26
N SER A 76 14.33 17.33 -2.97
CA SER A 76 14.40 16.00 -3.57
C SER A 76 13.12 15.17 -3.41
N PHE A 77 12.46 15.25 -2.25
CA PHE A 77 11.19 14.56 -1.97
C PHE A 77 10.00 15.09 -2.79
N ALA A 78 10.06 16.32 -3.33
CA ALA A 78 8.97 16.89 -4.14
C ALA A 78 8.92 16.30 -5.56
N TYR A 79 9.98 15.60 -5.97
CA TYR A 79 10.08 14.95 -7.27
C TYR A 79 9.50 13.53 -7.30
N SER A 80 9.20 12.94 -6.13
CA SER A 80 8.49 11.68 -6.07
C SER A 80 7.11 11.77 -6.75
N PRO A 81 6.61 10.67 -7.32
CA PRO A 81 5.24 10.58 -7.80
C PRO A 81 4.26 10.85 -6.65
N MET A 82 3.13 11.49 -6.95
CA MET A 82 2.26 12.07 -5.91
C MET A 82 0.77 11.83 -6.17
N ASN A 83 0.39 10.73 -6.83
CA ASN A 83 -1.01 10.43 -7.17
C ASN A 83 -1.96 10.49 -5.95
N VAL A 84 -1.56 9.90 -4.82
CA VAL A 84 -2.38 9.95 -3.59
C VAL A 84 -2.39 11.38 -3.02
N ASN A 85 -1.26 12.08 -3.08
CA ASN A 85 -1.18 13.48 -2.64
C ASN A 85 -2.05 14.43 -3.48
N LEU A 86 -2.35 14.11 -4.74
CA LEU A 86 -3.34 14.85 -5.53
C LEU A 86 -4.75 14.73 -4.95
N LEU A 87 -5.09 13.60 -4.30
CA LEU A 87 -6.35 13.48 -3.57
C LEU A 87 -6.31 14.34 -2.29
N TYR A 88 -5.15 14.46 -1.66
CA TYR A 88 -4.97 15.34 -0.50
C TYR A 88 -5.05 16.81 -0.88
N LEU A 89 -4.57 17.19 -2.08
CA LEU A 89 -4.75 18.52 -2.64
C LEU A 89 -6.22 18.96 -2.62
N LEU A 90 -7.14 18.07 -3.01
CA LEU A 90 -8.58 18.35 -2.98
C LEU A 90 -9.07 18.61 -1.54
N CYS A 91 -8.70 17.75 -0.59
CA CYS A 91 -9.02 17.93 0.82
C CYS A 91 -8.49 19.25 1.39
N LEU A 92 -7.25 19.59 1.06
CA LEU A 92 -6.57 20.79 1.51
C LEU A 92 -7.15 22.06 0.88
N SER A 93 -7.75 21.96 -0.32
CA SER A 93 -8.46 23.08 -0.94
C SER A 93 -9.68 23.53 -0.12
N PHE A 94 -10.27 22.64 0.68
CA PHE A 94 -11.30 22.97 1.68
C PHE A 94 -10.74 23.52 3.00
N GLY A 95 -9.43 23.73 3.10
CA GLY A 95 -8.76 24.21 4.31
C GLY A 95 -8.63 23.16 5.42
N SER A 96 -8.84 21.87 5.12
CA SER A 96 -8.78 20.80 6.12
C SER A 96 -7.51 19.96 6.02
N ASP A 97 -6.73 19.97 7.09
CA ASP A 97 -5.56 19.11 7.27
C ASP A 97 -5.93 17.70 7.80
N ILE A 98 -7.19 17.51 8.15
CA ILE A 98 -7.72 16.29 8.78
C ILE A 98 -8.27 15.34 7.70
N LEU A 99 -8.99 15.87 6.71
CA LEU A 99 -9.60 15.09 5.63
C LEU A 99 -8.65 14.14 4.87
N PRO A 100 -7.36 14.48 4.61
CA PRO A 100 -6.40 13.55 4.01
C PRO A 100 -6.27 12.21 4.76
N LYS A 101 -6.39 12.20 6.09
CA LYS A 101 -6.32 10.98 6.91
C LYS A 101 -7.48 10.04 6.60
N PHE A 102 -8.67 10.58 6.34
CA PHE A 102 -9.83 9.80 5.94
C PHE A 102 -9.68 9.18 4.54
N ILE A 103 -9.01 9.87 3.61
CA ILE A 103 -8.67 9.31 2.30
C ILE A 103 -7.70 8.12 2.46
N HIS A 104 -6.67 8.28 3.29
CA HIS A 104 -5.73 7.20 3.57
C HIS A 104 -6.41 6.00 4.24
N HIS A 105 -7.25 6.25 5.25
CA HIS A 105 -8.06 5.23 5.92
C HIS A 105 -8.98 4.50 4.94
N PHE A 106 -9.64 5.23 4.05
CA PHE A 106 -10.50 4.65 3.01
C PHE A 106 -9.75 3.64 2.14
N PHE A 107 -8.50 3.93 1.75
CA PHE A 107 -7.69 2.95 1.02
C PHE A 107 -7.36 1.70 1.84
N GLY A 108 -7.15 1.85 3.15
CA GLY A 108 -7.04 0.71 4.07
C GLY A 108 -8.30 -0.16 4.06
N LEU A 109 -9.47 0.45 4.23
CA LEU A 109 -10.77 -0.25 4.19
C LEU A 109 -11.04 -0.89 2.83
N ALA A 110 -10.74 -0.20 1.73
CA ALA A 110 -10.89 -0.71 0.39
C ALA A 110 -9.98 -1.92 0.12
N THR A 111 -8.77 -1.92 0.69
CA THR A 111 -7.86 -3.07 0.65
C THR A 111 -8.43 -4.26 1.43
N GLY A 112 -8.92 -4.03 2.66
CA GLY A 112 -9.61 -5.06 3.45
C GLY A 112 -10.80 -5.65 2.70
N PHE A 113 -11.59 -4.81 2.03
CA PHE A 113 -12.70 -5.25 1.19
C PHE A 113 -12.24 -6.09 -0.02
N LEU A 114 -11.13 -5.74 -0.68
CA LEU A 114 -10.56 -6.57 -1.75
C LEU A 114 -10.13 -7.95 -1.25
N ILE A 115 -9.52 -8.01 -0.05
CA ILE A 115 -9.16 -9.29 0.60
C ILE A 115 -10.42 -10.11 0.89
N TYR A 116 -11.45 -9.49 1.49
CA TYR A 116 -12.75 -10.14 1.71
C TYR A 116 -13.31 -10.70 0.41
N LYS A 117 -13.36 -9.89 -0.65
CA LYS A 117 -13.88 -10.29 -1.95
C LYS A 117 -13.07 -11.44 -2.56
N TYR A 118 -11.75 -11.37 -2.50
CA TYR A 118 -10.86 -12.44 -2.97
C TYR A 118 -11.17 -13.77 -2.30
N LEU A 119 -11.24 -13.79 -0.96
CA LEU A 119 -11.51 -15.01 -0.17
C LEU A 119 -12.93 -15.54 -0.40
N LYS A 120 -13.92 -14.65 -0.59
CA LYS A 120 -15.27 -15.03 -1.03
C LYS A 120 -15.24 -15.70 -2.39
N ASP A 121 -14.43 -15.17 -3.32
CA ASP A 121 -14.31 -15.72 -4.66
C ASP A 121 -13.58 -17.08 -4.66
N GLU A 122 -12.72 -17.35 -3.69
CA GLU A 122 -12.09 -18.67 -3.44
C GLU A 122 -13.02 -19.62 -2.66
N LYS A 123 -14.29 -19.25 -2.45
CA LYS A 123 -15.31 -20.05 -1.78
C LYS A 123 -14.95 -20.47 -0.34
N MET A 124 -14.08 -19.70 0.34
CA MET A 124 -13.67 -19.99 1.71
C MET A 124 -14.78 -19.74 2.76
N GLY A 125 -15.92 -19.15 2.37
CA GLY A 125 -17.02 -18.83 3.27
C GLY A 125 -16.95 -17.40 3.83
N THR A 126 -18.09 -16.89 4.33
CA THR A 126 -18.20 -15.48 4.77
C THR A 126 -17.36 -15.19 6.01
N ASN A 127 -17.35 -16.08 7.00
CA ASN A 127 -16.61 -15.86 8.24
C ASN A 127 -15.09 -15.82 7.99
N TRP A 128 -14.56 -16.70 7.15
CA TRP A 128 -13.14 -16.69 6.77
C TRP A 128 -12.75 -15.46 5.96
N ALA A 129 -13.63 -15.00 5.07
CA ALA A 129 -13.42 -13.76 4.33
C ALA A 129 -13.41 -12.53 5.25
N LEU A 130 -14.34 -12.46 6.21
CA LEU A 130 -14.36 -11.40 7.24
C LEU A 130 -13.11 -11.46 8.11
N LEU A 131 -12.71 -12.65 8.54
CA LEU A 131 -11.50 -12.85 9.33
C LEU A 131 -10.25 -12.37 8.57
N GLY A 132 -10.10 -12.71 7.28
CA GLY A 132 -8.97 -12.25 6.47
C GLY A 132 -8.91 -10.73 6.31
N SER A 133 -10.07 -10.07 6.09
CA SER A 133 -10.14 -8.61 6.08
C SER A 133 -9.80 -8.01 7.45
N LEU A 134 -10.29 -8.62 8.53
CA LEU A 134 -10.04 -8.16 9.88
C LEU A 134 -8.56 -8.28 10.25
N LEU A 135 -7.92 -9.41 9.94
CA LEU A 135 -6.48 -9.62 10.19
C LEU A 135 -5.61 -8.57 9.50
N PHE A 136 -5.95 -8.19 8.27
CA PHE A 136 -5.25 -7.10 7.58
C PHE A 136 -5.45 -5.77 8.30
N LEU A 137 -6.70 -5.38 8.57
CA LEU A 137 -7.02 -4.09 9.18
C LEU A 137 -6.49 -3.96 10.61
N SER A 138 -6.52 -5.03 11.39
CA SER A 138 -6.02 -5.07 12.76
C SER A 138 -4.51 -5.32 12.86
N THR A 139 -3.81 -5.50 11.73
CA THR A 139 -2.35 -5.58 11.75
C THR A 139 -1.81 -4.24 12.30
N PRO A 140 -0.96 -4.23 13.34
CA PRO A 140 -0.59 -3.00 14.05
C PRO A 140 -0.10 -1.85 13.16
N ILE A 141 0.70 -2.16 12.13
CA ILE A 141 1.19 -1.14 11.20
C ILE A 141 0.07 -0.58 10.31
N VAL A 142 -0.89 -1.40 9.88
CA VAL A 142 -2.03 -0.97 9.06
C VAL A 142 -2.99 -0.12 9.89
N SER A 143 -3.30 -0.55 11.11
CA SER A 143 -4.16 0.20 12.04
C SER A 143 -3.55 1.57 12.37
N ARG A 144 -2.24 1.62 12.67
CA ARG A 144 -1.52 2.89 12.88
C ARG A 144 -1.58 3.80 11.65
N LEU A 145 -1.11 3.31 10.50
CA LEU A 145 -1.04 4.10 9.25
C LEU A 145 -2.41 4.59 8.78
N SER A 146 -3.46 3.84 9.07
CA SER A 146 -4.84 4.22 8.75
C SER A 146 -5.27 5.52 9.41
N SER A 147 -4.60 5.95 10.48
CA SER A 147 -4.85 7.21 11.17
C SER A 147 -3.84 8.31 10.84
N GLU A 148 -2.97 8.13 9.84
CA GLU A 148 -1.95 9.11 9.44
C GLU A 148 -2.15 9.55 7.98
N ALA A 149 -1.75 10.78 7.62
CA ALA A 149 -1.86 11.29 6.25
C ALA A 149 -0.64 10.89 5.38
N TYR A 150 -0.41 9.58 5.29
CA TYR A 150 0.68 8.94 4.54
C TYR A 150 0.18 8.48 3.17
N ILE A 151 0.95 7.71 2.39
CA ILE A 151 0.50 7.23 1.06
C ILE A 151 0.45 5.70 0.96
N ASP A 152 1.00 5.01 1.94
CA ASP A 152 1.27 3.58 1.95
C ASP A 152 0.02 2.71 1.74
N LEU A 153 -1.11 3.09 2.34
CA LEU A 153 -2.38 2.35 2.15
C LEU A 153 -2.96 2.60 0.76
N GLY A 154 -2.76 3.78 0.17
CA GLY A 154 -3.10 4.04 -1.22
C GLY A 154 -2.27 3.17 -2.17
N LEU A 155 -0.97 3.11 -1.95
CA LEU A 155 -0.05 2.22 -2.68
C LEU A 155 -0.46 0.74 -2.52
N THR A 156 -0.71 0.30 -1.29
CA THR A 156 -1.13 -1.06 -0.94
C THR A 156 -2.43 -1.41 -1.65
N PHE A 157 -3.40 -0.49 -1.66
CA PHE A 157 -4.66 -0.68 -2.36
C PHE A 157 -4.46 -0.89 -3.85
N PHE A 158 -3.71 -0.02 -4.52
CA PHE A 158 -3.49 -0.12 -5.96
C PHE A 158 -2.76 -1.42 -6.35
N ILE A 159 -1.74 -1.83 -5.59
CA ILE A 159 -1.05 -3.11 -5.81
C ILE A 159 -2.02 -4.28 -5.58
N THR A 160 -2.79 -4.26 -4.48
CA THR A 160 -3.76 -5.32 -4.15
C THR A 160 -4.85 -5.42 -5.21
N LEU A 161 -5.33 -4.29 -5.73
CA LEU A 161 -6.29 -4.23 -6.83
C LEU A 161 -5.70 -4.82 -8.11
N ALA A 162 -4.44 -4.52 -8.41
CA ALA A 162 -3.76 -5.08 -9.58
C ALA A 162 -3.65 -6.61 -9.48
N VAL A 163 -3.24 -7.14 -8.33
CA VAL A 163 -3.17 -8.59 -8.06
C VAL A 163 -4.56 -9.24 -8.13
N PHE A 164 -5.55 -8.64 -7.48
CA PHE A 164 -6.94 -9.11 -7.48
C PHE A 164 -7.50 -9.21 -8.90
N ALA A 165 -7.29 -8.18 -9.71
CA ALA A 165 -7.75 -8.13 -11.09
C ALA A 165 -7.03 -9.16 -11.99
N ILE A 166 -5.72 -9.36 -11.83
CA ILE A 166 -4.98 -10.43 -12.53
C ILE A 166 -5.51 -11.81 -12.13
N SER A 167 -5.81 -12.04 -10.85
CA SER A 167 -6.41 -13.31 -10.41
C SER A 167 -7.74 -13.56 -11.12
N ARG A 168 -8.62 -12.55 -11.17
CA ARG A 168 -9.89 -12.63 -11.92
C ARG A 168 -9.69 -12.86 -13.41
N TRP A 169 -8.74 -12.17 -14.04
CA TRP A 169 -8.40 -12.35 -15.45
C TRP A 169 -7.97 -13.79 -15.74
N ARG A 170 -7.10 -14.37 -14.90
CA ARG A 170 -6.63 -15.75 -15.01
C ARG A 170 -7.78 -16.75 -14.86
N ARG A 171 -8.67 -16.57 -13.89
CA ARG A 171 -9.84 -17.45 -13.70
C ARG A 171 -10.77 -17.48 -14.91
N CYS A 172 -10.86 -16.38 -15.65
CA CYS A 172 -11.57 -16.31 -16.92
C CYS A 172 -10.74 -16.84 -18.11
N LYS A 173 -9.71 -17.67 -17.87
CA LYS A 173 -8.79 -18.20 -18.89
C LYS A 173 -8.21 -17.11 -19.78
N CYS A 174 -7.83 -15.97 -19.20
CA CYS A 174 -7.25 -14.83 -19.89
C CYS A 174 -8.10 -14.25 -21.04
N SER A 175 -9.44 -14.46 -21.05
CA SER A 175 -10.32 -13.97 -22.13
C SER A 175 -10.85 -12.55 -21.90
N GLN A 176 -11.10 -12.17 -20.65
CA GLN A 176 -11.75 -10.91 -20.31
C GLN A 176 -10.73 -9.78 -20.13
N THR A 177 -10.42 -9.06 -21.21
CA THR A 177 -9.44 -7.96 -21.24
C THR A 177 -9.71 -6.86 -20.21
N ARG A 178 -10.96 -6.61 -19.84
CA ARG A 178 -11.33 -5.64 -18.80
C ARG A 178 -10.55 -5.82 -17.49
N TRP A 179 -10.31 -7.06 -17.06
CA TRP A 179 -9.61 -7.34 -15.81
C TRP A 179 -8.10 -7.08 -15.94
N LEU A 180 -7.54 -7.35 -17.12
CA LEU A 180 -6.16 -6.99 -17.42
C LEU A 180 -5.99 -5.47 -17.46
N THR A 181 -6.93 -4.74 -18.08
CA THR A 181 -6.92 -3.27 -18.11
C THR A 181 -7.04 -2.68 -16.72
N ILE A 182 -7.97 -3.17 -15.87
CA ILE A 182 -8.09 -2.73 -14.47
C ILE A 182 -6.77 -2.96 -13.73
N SER A 183 -6.14 -4.11 -13.94
CA SER A 183 -4.86 -4.41 -13.31
C SER A 183 -3.74 -3.48 -13.77
N ALA A 184 -3.63 -3.22 -15.07
CA ALA A 184 -2.61 -2.34 -15.63
C ALA A 184 -2.80 -0.88 -15.18
N VAL A 185 -4.04 -0.41 -15.14
CA VAL A 185 -4.39 0.92 -14.59
C VAL A 185 -4.01 1.00 -13.12
N ALA A 186 -4.36 0.00 -12.32
CA ALA A 186 -4.01 -0.02 -10.90
C ALA A 186 -2.48 -0.06 -10.68
N ALA A 187 -1.74 -0.84 -11.46
CA ALA A 187 -0.28 -0.86 -11.41
C ALA A 187 0.34 0.49 -11.81
N GLY A 188 -0.21 1.17 -12.83
CA GLY A 188 0.22 2.52 -13.21
C GLY A 188 -0.09 3.57 -12.15
N LEU A 189 -1.26 3.48 -11.49
CA LEU A 189 -1.60 4.34 -10.36
C LEU A 189 -0.66 4.12 -9.17
N ALA A 190 -0.28 2.87 -8.88
CA ALA A 190 0.71 2.53 -7.86
C ALA A 190 2.10 3.12 -8.18
N LEU A 191 2.58 2.98 -9.42
CA LEU A 191 3.83 3.63 -9.89
C LEU A 191 3.78 5.15 -9.71
N GLY A 192 2.63 5.75 -10.02
CA GLY A 192 2.42 7.17 -9.81
C GLY A 192 2.20 7.58 -8.35
N THR A 193 2.16 6.64 -7.40
CA THR A 193 2.11 6.91 -5.95
C THR A 193 3.50 6.89 -5.34
N ASP A 194 4.32 5.89 -5.66
CA ASP A 194 5.67 5.77 -5.12
C ASP A 194 6.57 4.89 -6.02
N TYR A 195 7.87 5.20 -6.09
CA TYR A 195 8.82 4.44 -6.89
C TYR A 195 9.01 2.99 -6.43
N SER A 196 8.72 2.67 -5.16
CA SER A 196 8.77 1.30 -4.63
C SER A 196 7.82 0.35 -5.37
N ALA A 197 6.76 0.88 -5.99
CA ALA A 197 5.84 0.11 -6.82
C ALA A 197 6.50 -0.48 -8.09
N LEU A 198 7.69 -0.02 -8.47
CA LEU A 198 8.43 -0.53 -9.63
C LEU A 198 8.69 -2.03 -9.53
N ILE A 199 8.99 -2.51 -8.32
CA ILE A 199 9.21 -3.93 -8.06
C ILE A 199 7.91 -4.69 -8.36
N SER A 200 6.80 -4.27 -7.78
CA SER A 200 5.48 -4.88 -8.02
C SER A 200 5.09 -4.82 -9.50
N PHE A 201 5.34 -3.70 -10.17
CA PHE A 201 5.06 -3.53 -11.60
C PHE A 201 5.79 -4.57 -12.47
N VAL A 202 7.10 -4.78 -12.22
CA VAL A 202 7.89 -5.78 -12.96
C VAL A 202 7.33 -7.18 -12.73
N PHE A 203 7.09 -7.56 -11.46
CA PHE A 203 6.54 -8.87 -11.14
C PHE A 203 5.15 -9.08 -11.74
N LEU A 204 4.27 -8.09 -11.69
CA LEU A 204 2.93 -8.19 -12.26
C LEU A 204 2.98 -8.35 -13.78
N THR A 205 3.87 -7.62 -14.46
CA THR A 205 4.09 -7.77 -15.91
C THR A 205 4.56 -9.19 -16.26
N LEU A 206 5.52 -9.72 -15.50
CA LEU A 206 6.00 -11.10 -15.68
C LEU A 206 4.91 -12.13 -15.40
N ILE A 207 4.09 -11.92 -14.37
CA ILE A 207 2.95 -12.78 -14.05
C ILE A 207 1.91 -12.79 -15.18
N VAL A 208 1.64 -11.64 -15.81
CA VAL A 208 0.74 -11.54 -16.97
C VAL A 208 1.25 -12.41 -18.12
N ILE A 209 2.54 -12.28 -18.44
CA ILE A 209 3.19 -13.08 -19.50
C ILE A 209 3.12 -14.58 -19.13
N TYR A 210 3.51 -14.93 -17.91
CA TYR A 210 3.54 -16.32 -17.45
C TYR A 210 2.14 -16.97 -17.47
N TYR A 211 1.12 -16.31 -16.93
CA TYR A 211 -0.24 -16.85 -16.91
C TYR A 211 -0.81 -17.00 -18.32
N TYR A 212 -0.58 -16.04 -19.20
CA TYR A 212 -1.05 -16.16 -20.58
C TYR A 212 -0.35 -17.31 -21.32
N ALA A 213 0.98 -17.38 -21.23
CA ALA A 213 1.76 -18.43 -21.87
C ALA A 213 1.36 -19.82 -21.37
N LYS A 214 1.14 -19.97 -20.05
CA LYS A 214 0.77 -21.25 -19.44
C LYS A 214 -0.66 -21.68 -19.78
N ASP A 215 -1.63 -20.77 -19.65
CA ASP A 215 -3.06 -21.14 -19.77
C ASP A 215 -3.52 -21.18 -21.24
N ARG A 216 -2.91 -20.40 -22.15
CA ARG A 216 -3.23 -20.41 -23.59
C ARG A 216 -2.25 -21.18 -24.46
N ARG A 217 -1.07 -21.54 -23.94
CA ARG A 217 0.02 -22.21 -24.69
C ARG A 217 0.52 -21.41 -25.91
N GLU A 218 0.44 -20.09 -25.83
CA GLU A 218 0.84 -19.16 -26.90
C GLU A 218 1.86 -18.12 -26.39
N PRO A 219 3.17 -18.45 -26.36
CA PRO A 219 4.18 -17.61 -25.71
C PRO A 219 4.43 -16.28 -26.42
N THR A 220 4.30 -16.22 -27.75
CA THR A 220 4.50 -14.99 -28.52
C THR A 220 3.43 -13.94 -28.21
N LYS A 221 2.15 -14.35 -28.15
CA LYS A 221 1.05 -13.47 -27.75
C LYS A 221 1.15 -13.07 -26.29
N ALA A 222 1.68 -13.94 -25.42
CA ALA A 222 1.89 -13.63 -24.01
C ALA A 222 2.77 -12.39 -23.81
N VAL A 223 3.86 -12.28 -24.58
CA VAL A 223 4.73 -11.08 -24.56
C VAL A 223 3.95 -9.85 -25.01
N GLY A 224 3.11 -9.96 -26.04
CA GLY A 224 2.23 -8.87 -26.48
C GLY A 224 1.29 -8.37 -25.37
N TYR A 225 0.67 -9.27 -24.62
CA TYR A 225 -0.17 -8.89 -23.46
C TYR A 225 0.66 -8.25 -22.34
N GLY A 226 1.87 -8.73 -22.09
CA GLY A 226 2.81 -8.10 -21.15
C GLY A 226 3.20 -6.69 -21.57
N ILE A 227 3.49 -6.47 -22.86
CA ILE A 227 3.79 -5.15 -23.43
C ILE A 227 2.58 -4.23 -23.30
N CYS A 228 1.37 -4.69 -23.64
CA CYS A 228 0.15 -3.89 -23.49
C CYS A 228 -0.10 -3.50 -22.03
N PHE A 229 0.09 -4.43 -21.09
CA PHE A 229 0.00 -4.17 -19.65
C PHE A 229 1.00 -3.10 -19.22
N ALA A 230 2.27 -3.28 -19.61
CA ALA A 230 3.35 -2.34 -19.31
C ALA A 230 3.10 -0.95 -19.90
N ALA A 231 2.66 -0.89 -21.14
CA ALA A 231 2.36 0.37 -21.84
C ALA A 231 1.25 1.15 -21.14
N ILE A 232 0.16 0.50 -20.73
CA ILE A 232 -0.91 1.16 -19.97
C ILE A 232 -0.37 1.68 -18.64
N ALA A 233 0.34 0.87 -17.86
CA ALA A 233 0.85 1.29 -16.56
C ALA A 233 1.84 2.47 -16.70
N LEU A 234 2.74 2.41 -17.67
CA LEU A 234 3.71 3.48 -17.95
C LEU A 234 3.05 4.75 -18.47
N LEU A 235 1.94 4.65 -19.22
CA LEU A 235 1.15 5.81 -19.65
C LEU A 235 0.54 6.56 -18.45
N LEU A 236 0.06 5.85 -17.44
CA LEU A 236 -0.45 6.49 -16.22
C LEU A 236 0.66 7.08 -15.35
N PHE A 237 1.86 6.51 -15.43
CA PHE A 237 3.04 6.98 -14.72
C PHE A 237 3.74 8.16 -15.43
N SER A 238 3.61 8.26 -16.75
CA SER A 238 4.35 9.23 -17.57
C SER A 238 4.17 10.69 -17.18
N PRO A 239 3.02 11.18 -16.66
CA PRO A 239 2.91 12.59 -16.25
C PRO A 239 3.98 12.99 -15.23
N TRP A 240 4.31 12.11 -14.28
CA TRP A 240 5.37 12.36 -13.29
C TRP A 240 6.75 12.36 -13.92
N CYS A 241 7.00 11.43 -14.86
CA CYS A 241 8.25 11.40 -15.60
C CYS A 241 8.46 12.63 -16.48
N ILE A 242 7.41 13.07 -17.18
CA ILE A 242 7.45 14.27 -18.03
C ILE A 242 7.72 15.50 -17.17
N ARG A 243 7.01 15.65 -16.05
CA ARG A 243 7.23 16.75 -15.08
C ARG A 243 8.68 16.77 -14.61
N ASN A 244 9.20 15.63 -14.15
CA ASN A 244 10.56 15.55 -13.63
C ASN A 244 11.60 15.82 -14.74
N TYR A 245 11.35 15.35 -15.97
CA TYR A 245 12.23 15.62 -17.10
C TYR A 245 12.27 17.12 -17.45
N ILE A 246 11.12 17.81 -17.46
CA ILE A 246 11.06 19.26 -17.73
C ILE A 246 11.85 20.05 -16.69
N TRP A 247 11.76 19.69 -15.40
CA TRP A 247 12.42 20.43 -14.32
C TRP A 247 13.89 20.07 -14.14
N THR A 248 14.24 18.80 -14.28
CA THR A 248 15.55 18.29 -13.86
C THR A 248 16.36 17.64 -14.97
N SER A 249 15.82 17.55 -16.19
CA SER A 249 16.38 16.72 -17.28
C SER A 249 16.53 15.23 -16.93
N ASN A 250 15.88 14.75 -15.86
CA ASN A 250 15.86 13.36 -15.43
C ASN A 250 14.42 12.89 -15.16
N PRO A 251 13.88 11.90 -15.89
CA PRO A 251 12.49 11.45 -15.75
C PRO A 251 12.20 10.70 -14.43
N ILE A 252 13.22 10.25 -13.71
CA ILE A 252 13.09 9.49 -12.46
C ILE A 252 13.90 10.13 -11.31
N TYR A 253 14.09 11.45 -11.38
CA TYR A 253 14.80 12.21 -10.35
C TYR A 253 14.21 11.98 -8.95
N PRO A 254 15.04 11.85 -7.88
CA PRO A 254 16.50 11.99 -7.84
C PRO A 254 17.29 10.72 -8.20
N HIS A 255 16.63 9.63 -8.59
CA HIS A 255 17.29 8.37 -8.89
C HIS A 255 18.09 8.46 -10.20
N TYR A 256 19.23 7.78 -10.24
CA TYR A 256 20.12 7.69 -11.41
C TYR A 256 20.55 9.05 -12.00
N ASN A 257 20.63 10.09 -11.18
CA ASN A 257 20.94 11.44 -11.68
C ASN A 257 22.29 11.51 -12.39
N SER A 258 23.31 10.78 -11.94
CA SER A 258 24.62 10.74 -12.59
C SER A 258 24.58 10.19 -14.02
N PHE A 259 23.58 9.37 -14.36
CA PHE A 259 23.40 8.82 -15.70
C PHE A 259 22.72 9.82 -16.64
N PHE A 260 21.68 10.51 -16.15
CA PHE A 260 20.92 11.49 -16.95
C PHE A 260 21.61 12.86 -17.04
N ASN A 261 22.24 13.29 -15.95
CA ASN A 261 22.94 14.55 -15.80
C ASN A 261 24.40 14.29 -15.37
N PRO A 262 25.27 13.83 -16.28
CA PRO A 262 26.67 13.61 -15.97
C PRO A 262 27.34 14.95 -15.67
N HIS A 263 27.58 15.24 -14.38
CA HIS A 263 28.40 16.37 -13.98
C HIS A 263 29.89 16.03 -14.17
N PRO A 264 30.72 16.97 -14.65
CA PRO A 264 32.17 16.83 -14.53
C PRO A 264 32.52 16.66 -13.06
N LEU A 265 33.35 15.66 -12.74
CA LEU A 265 33.74 15.31 -11.38
C LEU A 265 34.12 16.57 -10.58
N PRO A 266 33.46 16.88 -9.46
CA PRO A 266 33.97 17.90 -8.57
C PRO A 266 35.30 17.42 -7.99
N SER A 267 36.27 18.33 -7.88
CA SER A 267 37.60 18.12 -7.29
C SER A 267 37.58 17.73 -5.80
N ASN A 268 36.40 17.56 -5.20
CA ASN A 268 36.21 17.26 -3.80
C ASN A 268 35.33 16.00 -3.62
N PRO A 269 35.89 14.87 -3.15
CA PRO A 269 35.16 13.60 -3.00
C PRO A 269 34.07 13.60 -1.92
N ALA A 270 33.97 14.67 -1.11
CA ALA A 270 32.97 14.81 -0.04
C ALA A 270 31.54 15.11 -0.55
N ASN A 271 31.36 15.57 -1.79
CA ASN A 271 30.05 15.91 -2.36
C ASN A 271 29.42 14.80 -3.20
N ILE A 272 29.97 13.59 -3.17
CA ILE A 272 29.39 12.44 -3.87
C ILE A 272 28.24 11.90 -3.00
N GLN A 273 27.07 12.54 -3.07
CA GLN A 273 25.81 11.87 -2.78
C GLN A 273 25.56 10.86 -3.91
N GLY A 274 26.25 9.73 -3.83
CA GLY A 274 26.06 8.62 -4.76
C GLY A 274 24.62 8.13 -4.62
N SER A 275 23.78 8.38 -5.61
CA SER A 275 22.45 7.79 -5.68
C SER A 275 22.60 6.33 -6.10
N GLY A 276 22.49 5.40 -5.13
CA GLY A 276 22.52 3.96 -5.40
C GLY A 276 23.03 3.11 -4.24
N ILE A 277 23.08 1.79 -4.47
CA ILE A 277 23.53 0.79 -3.49
C ILE A 277 24.94 1.11 -3.00
N SER A 278 25.88 1.40 -3.92
CA SER A 278 27.26 1.78 -3.56
C SER A 278 27.33 3.05 -2.72
N GLY A 279 26.45 4.03 -2.98
CA GLY A 279 26.35 5.25 -2.19
C GLY A 279 25.81 5.01 -0.80
N PHE A 280 24.82 4.12 -0.63
CA PHE A 280 24.31 3.72 0.67
C PHE A 280 25.38 3.01 1.53
N PHE A 281 26.10 2.04 0.96
CA PHE A 281 27.22 1.38 1.63
C PHE A 281 28.29 2.40 2.04
N ARG A 282 28.69 3.28 1.11
CA ARG A 282 29.71 4.29 1.37
C ARG A 282 29.25 5.33 2.40
N GLN A 283 27.98 5.72 2.38
CA GLN A 283 27.42 6.66 3.35
C GLN A 283 27.46 6.07 4.76
N ARG A 284 27.11 4.80 4.94
CA ARG A 284 27.17 4.14 6.26
C ARG A 284 28.61 3.90 6.73
N GLU A 285 29.51 3.58 5.82
CA GLU A 285 30.95 3.51 6.12
C GLU A 285 31.49 4.86 6.59
N LEU A 286 31.17 5.95 5.89
CA LEU A 286 31.64 7.30 6.24
C LEU A 286 30.96 7.87 7.49
N ALA A 287 29.66 7.67 7.65
CA ALA A 287 28.89 8.26 8.75
C ALA A 287 29.04 7.48 10.06
N TYR A 288 29.17 6.15 9.98
CA TYR A 288 29.09 5.27 11.15
C TYR A 288 30.26 4.29 11.28
N GLY A 289 31.22 4.29 10.33
CA GLY A 289 32.35 3.36 10.33
C GLY A 289 31.97 1.91 10.03
N GLU A 290 30.77 1.66 9.49
CA GLU A 290 30.28 0.30 9.26
C GLU A 290 30.94 -0.34 8.03
N SER A 291 31.38 -1.58 8.21
CA SER A 291 31.91 -2.41 7.13
C SER A 291 30.82 -2.86 6.16
N PHE A 292 31.23 -3.28 4.95
CA PHE A 292 30.32 -3.85 3.96
C PHE A 292 29.44 -4.97 4.52
N TRP A 293 30.01 -5.87 5.33
CA TRP A 293 29.29 -7.00 5.93
C TRP A 293 28.29 -6.56 6.99
N GLU A 294 28.63 -5.54 7.78
CA GLU A 294 27.71 -4.97 8.77
C GLU A 294 26.52 -4.30 8.09
N VAL A 295 26.75 -3.60 6.96
CA VAL A 295 25.67 -2.99 6.18
C VAL A 295 24.81 -4.07 5.49
N LEU A 296 25.43 -5.13 4.95
CA LEU A 296 24.69 -6.24 4.35
C LEU A 296 23.84 -7.00 5.39
N ALA A 297 24.34 -7.09 6.63
CA ALA A 297 23.63 -7.73 7.73
C ALA A 297 22.53 -6.84 8.36
N ILE A 298 22.30 -5.61 7.87
CA ILE A 298 21.26 -4.71 8.40
C ILE A 298 19.88 -5.39 8.54
N PRO A 299 19.36 -6.14 7.56
CA PRO A 299 18.06 -6.79 7.68
C PRO A 299 17.94 -7.72 8.90
N ILE A 300 19.06 -8.30 9.35
CA ILE A 300 19.12 -9.15 10.54
C ILE A 300 19.44 -8.29 11.77
N ARG A 301 20.45 -7.42 11.69
CA ARG A 301 20.89 -6.53 12.78
C ARG A 301 19.77 -5.63 13.30
N PHE A 302 18.85 -5.21 12.43
CA PHE A 302 17.70 -4.37 12.79
C PHE A 302 16.87 -4.97 13.94
N PHE A 303 16.74 -6.31 14.00
CA PHE A 303 15.99 -7.00 15.05
C PHE A 303 16.73 -7.13 16.39
N PHE A 304 18.06 -7.04 16.39
CA PHE A 304 18.88 -7.26 17.60
C PHE A 304 19.51 -5.97 18.14
N GLN A 305 19.80 -5.02 17.26
CA GLN A 305 20.61 -3.83 17.55
C GLN A 305 19.79 -2.53 17.53
N GLY A 306 18.49 -2.61 17.23
CA GLY A 306 17.61 -1.44 17.16
C GLY A 306 17.65 -0.58 18.43
N ARG A 307 17.69 0.75 18.26
CA ARG A 307 17.59 1.73 19.36
C ARG A 307 16.72 2.89 18.92
N ASP A 308 15.83 3.32 19.81
CA ASP A 308 15.02 4.51 19.58
C ASP A 308 15.92 5.75 19.48
N ASN A 309 15.58 6.67 18.58
CA ASN A 309 16.26 7.95 18.36
C ASN A 309 17.75 7.86 17.96
N SER A 310 18.19 6.75 17.36
CA SER A 310 19.54 6.63 16.80
C SER A 310 19.50 6.19 15.34
N GLU A 311 19.93 7.06 14.42
CA GLU A 311 19.95 6.75 12.98
C GLU A 311 20.90 5.59 12.63
N GLN A 312 22.04 5.47 13.35
CA GLN A 312 22.96 4.35 13.20
C GLN A 312 22.26 3.01 13.50
N PHE A 313 21.48 2.99 14.59
CA PHE A 313 20.73 1.84 15.10
C PHE A 313 19.25 1.91 14.72
N PHE A 314 18.97 2.47 13.54
CA PHE A 314 17.72 2.38 12.81
C PHE A 314 16.48 3.02 13.46
N ALA A 315 16.69 3.85 14.48
CA ALA A 315 15.69 4.69 15.13
C ALA A 315 14.42 3.94 15.59
N GLY A 316 14.58 2.68 15.98
CA GLY A 316 13.49 1.86 16.50
C GLY A 316 13.96 0.51 17.03
N ARG A 317 13.19 -0.09 17.92
CA ARG A 317 13.41 -1.44 18.45
C ARG A 317 12.38 -2.42 17.88
N LEU A 318 12.84 -3.43 17.15
CA LEU A 318 12.02 -4.61 16.82
C LEU A 318 12.30 -5.77 17.76
N ASN A 319 11.31 -6.62 17.93
CA ASN A 319 11.41 -7.84 18.73
C ASN A 319 12.00 -8.99 17.89
N PRO A 320 13.07 -9.67 18.35
CA PRO A 320 13.66 -10.83 17.67
C PRO A 320 12.70 -12.00 17.42
N ILE A 321 11.57 -12.05 18.10
CA ILE A 321 10.58 -13.14 17.99
C ILE A 321 10.19 -13.43 16.53
N LEU A 322 10.14 -12.44 15.65
CA LEU A 322 9.80 -12.63 14.23
C LEU A 322 10.84 -13.44 13.43
N ILE A 323 12.09 -13.52 13.87
CA ILE A 323 13.15 -14.33 13.24
C ILE A 323 13.28 -15.70 13.91
N LEU A 324 12.95 -15.79 15.20
CA LEU A 324 13.12 -16.99 16.00
C LEU A 324 11.89 -17.91 16.05
N ALA A 325 10.73 -17.42 15.57
CA ALA A 325 9.47 -18.17 15.46
C ALA A 325 9.33 -18.86 14.11
#